data_AF-A0A2D6GMH8-F1
#
_entry.id   AF-A0A2D6GMH8-F1
#
_cell.length_a   1.000
_cell.length_b   1.000
_cell.length_c   1.000
_cell.angle_alpha   90.00
_cell.angle_beta   90.00
_cell.angle_gamma   90.00
#
_symmetry.space_group_name_H-M   'P 1'
#
loop_
_entity.id
_entity.type
_entity.pdbx_description
1 polymer ?
#
loop_
_entity_poly.entity_id
_entity_poly.type
_entity_poly.pdbx_seq_one_letter_code
_entity_poly.pdbx_strand_id
1 'polypeptide(L)'
;MIGCTQYVIKQSEGILTSSNGDTFEGVLKDGKPLSGSLYDKQGFEKEVSDFDITDIKEGEGTFTFDNGETFEGVMKDGKPWDGTLYDKGGFEKKIFSEGV
;
A
#
# COMPACT_ATOMS: atom_id res chain seq x y z
N MET A 1 -7.52 -16.34 20.47
CA MET A 1 -6.98 -14.97 20.43
C MET A 1 -7.43 -14.34 19.12
N ILE A 2 -8.27 -13.31 19.19
CA ILE A 2 -8.77 -12.57 18.03
C ILE A 2 -7.69 -11.51 17.74
N GLY A 3 -6.77 -11.81 16.84
CA GLY A 3 -5.61 -10.96 16.58
C GLY A 3 -5.50 -10.70 15.09
N CYS A 4 -5.96 -9.51 14.70
CA CYS A 4 -5.78 -8.83 13.42
C CYS A 4 -5.32 -9.71 12.25
N THR A 5 -6.22 -10.01 11.31
CA THR A 5 -5.80 -10.36 9.94
C THR A 5 -4.86 -9.26 9.47
N GLN A 6 -3.57 -9.56 9.48
CA GLN A 6 -2.55 -8.68 8.93
C GLN A 6 -2.93 -8.51 7.45
N TYR A 7 -3.30 -7.29 7.06
CA TYR A 7 -3.55 -6.96 5.67
C TYR A 7 -2.22 -7.04 4.94
N VAL A 8 -1.87 -8.25 4.49
CA VAL A 8 -0.70 -8.46 3.66
C VAL A 8 -1.06 -7.95 2.27
N ILE A 9 -0.45 -6.83 1.90
CA ILE A 9 -0.56 -6.28 0.56
C ILE A 9 0.15 -7.28 -0.36
N LYS A 10 -0.54 -7.76 -1.38
CA LYS A 10 0.04 -8.64 -2.39
C LYS A 10 0.53 -7.86 -3.59
N GLN A 11 -0.25 -6.86 -3.97
CA GLN A 11 0.08 -5.97 -5.07
C GLN A 11 -0.35 -4.57 -4.69
N SER A 12 0.43 -3.58 -5.06
CA SER A 12 0.05 -2.18 -4.89
C SER A 12 0.50 -1.37 -6.08
N GLU A 13 -0.28 -0.34 -6.40
CA GLU A 13 0.01 0.62 -7.44
C GLU A 13 -0.21 2.02 -6.87
N GLY A 14 0.81 2.86 -6.96
CA GLY A 14 0.75 4.24 -6.49
C GLY A 14 2.02 4.68 -5.77
N ILE A 15 1.86 5.61 -4.83
CA ILE A 15 2.96 6.25 -4.10
C ILE A 15 3.01 5.66 -2.70
N LEU A 16 4.16 5.13 -2.29
CA LEU A 16 4.34 4.41 -1.03
C LEU A 16 5.54 4.97 -0.28
N THR A 17 5.30 5.37 0.95
CA THR A 17 6.33 5.88 1.86
C THR A 17 6.59 4.84 2.95
N SER A 18 7.81 4.32 2.96
CA SER A 18 8.28 3.40 3.99
C SER A 18 8.52 4.11 5.33
N SER A 19 8.64 3.33 6.40
CA SER A 19 9.01 3.81 7.73
C SER A 19 10.36 4.53 7.80
N ASN A 20 11.26 4.27 6.84
CA ASN A 20 12.57 4.92 6.74
C ASN A 20 12.53 6.25 5.98
N GLY A 21 11.37 6.62 5.43
CA GLY A 21 11.17 7.84 4.63
C GLY A 21 11.56 7.67 3.16
N ASP A 22 11.89 6.46 2.70
CA ASP A 22 12.04 6.17 1.28
C ASP A 22 10.66 6.10 0.62
N THR A 23 10.54 6.72 -0.56
CA THR A 23 9.30 6.80 -1.33
C THR A 23 9.42 6.00 -2.60
N PHE A 24 8.52 5.05 -2.82
CA PHE A 24 8.38 4.32 -4.06
C PHE A 24 7.19 4.87 -4.86
N GLU A 25 7.38 5.06 -6.15
CA GLU A 25 6.31 5.43 -7.08
C GLU A 25 6.22 4.38 -8.19
N GLY A 26 5.12 3.65 -8.22
CA GLY A 26 4.85 2.67 -9.27
C GLY A 26 4.08 1.45 -8.78
N VAL A 27 4.37 0.29 -9.38
CA VAL A 27 3.71 -0.98 -9.12
C VAL A 27 4.64 -1.92 -8.35
N LEU A 28 4.19 -2.39 -7.19
CA LEU A 28 4.79 -3.49 -6.43
C LEU A 28 3.93 -4.74 -6.58
N LYS A 29 4.59 -5.90 -6.63
CA LYS A 29 3.98 -7.22 -6.59
C LYS A 29 4.81 -8.15 -5.70
N ASP A 30 4.16 -8.80 -4.76
CA ASP A 30 4.74 -9.73 -3.78
C ASP A 30 5.94 -9.09 -3.03
N GLY A 31 5.77 -7.83 -2.62
CA GLY A 31 6.82 -7.05 -1.97
C GLY A 31 7.99 -6.69 -2.88
N LYS A 32 7.82 -6.79 -4.21
CA LYS A 32 8.87 -6.45 -5.17
C LYS A 32 8.41 -5.42 -6.18
N PRO A 33 9.26 -4.44 -6.50
CA PRO A 33 9.03 -3.51 -7.60
C PRO A 33 8.93 -4.22 -8.93
N LEU A 34 7.76 -4.08 -9.55
CA LEU A 34 7.46 -4.55 -10.90
C LEU A 34 7.81 -3.46 -11.92
N SER A 35 7.43 -2.22 -11.66
CA SER A 35 7.74 -1.04 -12.48
C SER A 35 7.64 0.22 -11.65
N GLY A 36 8.57 1.16 -11.78
CA GLY A 36 8.54 2.41 -11.03
C GLY A 36 9.94 2.88 -10.65
N SER A 37 9.98 3.91 -9.82
CA SER A 37 11.22 4.47 -9.26
C SER A 37 11.15 4.50 -7.74
N LEU A 38 12.27 4.18 -7.11
CA LEU A 38 12.46 4.30 -5.66
C LEU A 38 13.30 5.54 -5.39
N TYR A 39 12.87 6.37 -4.45
CA TYR A 39 13.56 7.58 -4.03
C TYR A 39 13.93 7.46 -2.56
N ASP A 40 15.14 7.90 -2.21
CA ASP A 40 15.51 8.06 -0.81
C ASP A 40 14.78 9.25 -0.17
N LYS A 41 14.88 9.38 1.16
CA LYS A 41 14.32 10.53 1.91
C LYS A 41 14.83 11.92 1.46
N GLN A 42 15.88 11.98 0.64
CA GLN A 42 16.45 13.20 0.09
C GLN A 42 16.00 13.45 -1.37
N GLY A 43 15.24 12.53 -1.96
CA GLY A 43 14.73 12.59 -3.34
C GLY A 43 15.69 12.03 -4.39
N PHE A 44 16.76 11.34 -4.01
CA PHE A 44 17.65 10.67 -4.96
C PHE A 44 17.09 9.32 -5.37
N GLU A 45 17.06 9.06 -6.67
CA GLU A 45 16.66 7.76 -7.21
C GLU A 45 17.65 6.67 -6.75
N LYS A 46 17.11 5.58 -6.22
CA LYS A 46 17.82 4.40 -5.74
C LYS A 46 17.55 3.22 -6.66
N GLU A 47 18.53 2.33 -6.78
CA GLU A 47 18.31 1.04 -7.42
C GLU A 47 17.29 0.21 -6.64
N VAL A 48 16.42 -0.40 -7.44
CA VAL A 48 15.16 -1.00 -7.07
C VAL A 48 15.42 -2.49 -6.82
N SER A 49 15.71 -2.88 -5.58
CA SER A 49 16.02 -4.30 -5.30
C SER A 49 15.40 -4.87 -4.02
N ASP A 50 14.99 -4.05 -3.04
CA ASP A 50 14.49 -4.55 -1.76
C ASP A 50 13.53 -3.53 -1.08
N PHE A 51 12.36 -3.29 -1.68
CA PHE A 51 11.33 -2.45 -1.06
C PHE A 51 10.33 -3.32 -0.31
N ASP A 52 10.38 -3.30 1.02
CA ASP A 52 9.45 -4.07 1.85
C ASP A 52 8.13 -3.32 2.07
N ILE A 53 7.06 -3.89 1.52
CA ILE A 53 5.69 -3.40 1.70
C ILE A 53 5.17 -3.52 3.13
N THR A 54 5.80 -4.35 3.97
CA THR A 54 5.38 -4.56 5.36
C THR A 54 5.70 -3.36 6.25
N ASP A 55 6.62 -2.50 5.82
CA ASP A 55 7.06 -1.29 6.53
C ASP A 55 6.43 0.01 5.97
N ILE A 56 5.39 -0.10 5.13
CA ILE A 56 4.68 1.08 4.59
C ILE A 56 3.99 1.83 5.73
N LYS A 57 4.39 3.09 5.91
CA LYS A 57 3.75 4.03 6.84
C LYS A 57 2.64 4.81 6.21
N GLU A 58 2.86 5.29 5.00
CA GLU A 58 1.87 6.06 4.25
C GLU A 58 1.86 5.54 2.83
N GLY A 59 0.70 5.46 2.22
CA GLY A 59 0.60 5.01 0.85
C GLY A 59 -0.69 5.49 0.22
N GLU A 60 -0.62 5.92 -1.02
CA GLU A 60 -1.78 6.33 -1.80
C GLU A 60 -1.83 5.50 -3.08
N GLY A 61 -3.01 4.97 -3.37
CA GLY A 61 -3.29 4.27 -4.62
C GLY A 61 -4.13 3.02 -4.39
N THR A 62 -3.89 2.01 -5.22
CA THR A 62 -4.67 0.77 -5.22
C THR A 62 -3.87 -0.36 -4.60
N PHE A 63 -4.44 -1.02 -3.60
CA PHE A 63 -3.83 -2.09 -2.80
C PHE A 63 -4.67 -3.35 -2.92
N THR A 64 -4.10 -4.41 -3.47
CA THR A 64 -4.70 -5.74 -3.49
C THR A 64 -4.17 -6.56 -2.33
N PHE A 65 -5.06 -7.09 -1.50
CA PHE A 65 -4.71 -7.94 -0.36
C PHE A 65 -4.68 -9.43 -0.75
N ASP A 66 -4.01 -10.24 0.06
CA ASP A 66 -3.94 -11.70 -0.15
C ASP A 66 -5.30 -12.41 -0.21
N ASN A 67 -6.34 -11.84 0.43
CA ASN A 67 -7.70 -12.37 0.39
C ASN A 67 -8.45 -12.05 -0.92
N GLY A 68 -7.82 -11.31 -1.83
CA GLY A 68 -8.38 -10.87 -3.11
C GLY A 68 -9.24 -9.60 -3.02
N GLU A 69 -9.31 -8.95 -1.86
CA GLU A 69 -9.94 -7.65 -1.70
C GLU A 69 -9.02 -6.54 -2.21
N THR A 70 -9.61 -5.46 -2.69
CA THR A 70 -8.87 -4.31 -3.23
C THR A 70 -9.27 -3.06 -2.47
N PHE A 71 -8.31 -2.31 -1.96
CA PHE A 71 -8.53 -0.99 -1.39
C PHE A 71 -8.00 0.08 -2.33
N GLU A 72 -8.79 1.12 -2.59
CA GLU A 72 -8.38 2.27 -3.37
C GLU A 72 -8.48 3.52 -2.48
N GLY A 73 -7.33 4.17 -2.27
CA GLY A 73 -7.25 5.40 -1.50
C GLY A 73 -5.95 5.54 -0.72
N VAL A 74 -6.02 6.26 0.39
CA VAL A 74 -4.91 6.59 1.27
C VAL A 74 -4.86 5.61 2.44
N MET A 75 -3.70 5.03 2.68
CA MET A 75 -3.34 4.27 3.87
C MET A 75 -2.38 5.07 4.76
N LYS A 76 -2.59 5.01 6.07
CA LYS A 76 -1.76 5.62 7.10
C LYS A 76 -1.53 4.69 8.28
N ASP A 77 -0.28 4.55 8.70
CA ASP A 77 0.20 3.61 9.71
C ASP A 77 -0.36 2.18 9.51
N GLY A 78 -0.33 1.71 8.26
CA GLY A 78 -0.83 0.38 7.88
C GLY A 78 -2.35 0.20 7.93
N LYS A 79 -3.12 1.29 8.00
CA LYS A 79 -4.59 1.27 8.04
C LYS A 79 -5.18 2.14 6.94
N PRO A 80 -6.34 1.77 6.36
CA PRO A 80 -7.10 2.67 5.50
C PRO A 80 -7.42 3.98 6.24
N TRP A 81 -7.04 5.10 5.63
CA TRP A 81 -7.30 6.46 6.12
C TRP A 81 -8.52 7.05 5.41
N ASP A 82 -8.49 7.06 4.08
CA ASP A 82 -9.54 7.59 3.22
C ASP A 82 -9.59 6.78 1.93
N GLY A 83 -10.77 6.36 1.49
CA GLY A 83 -10.93 5.53 0.30
C GLY A 83 -11.96 4.41 0.42
N THR A 84 -11.99 3.54 -0.58
CA THR A 84 -13.01 2.48 -0.68
C THR A 84 -12.36 1.11 -0.73
N LEU A 85 -12.86 0.19 0.09
CA LEU A 85 -12.55 -1.23 0.05
C LEU A 85 -13.59 -1.94 -0.79
N TYR A 86 -13.12 -2.66 -1.79
CA TYR A 86 -13.87 -3.54 -2.68
C TYR A 86 -13.62 -5.01 -2.30
N ASP A 87 -14.67 -5.82 -2.44
CA ASP A 87 -14.53 -7.27 -2.33
C ASP A 87 -13.87 -7.89 -3.57
N LYS A 88 -13.60 -9.21 -3.53
CA LYS A 88 -13.03 -9.96 -4.67
C LYS A 88 -13.88 -9.92 -5.96
N GLY A 89 -15.14 -9.51 -5.86
CA GLY A 89 -16.07 -9.34 -6.97
C GLY A 89 -16.13 -7.91 -7.50
N GLY A 90 -15.39 -6.98 -6.89
CA GLY A 90 -15.41 -5.56 -7.22
C GLY A 90 -16.58 -4.80 -6.62
N PHE A 91 -17.32 -5.39 -5.67
CA PHE A 91 -18.41 -4.70 -4.99
C PHE A 91 -17.86 -3.90 -3.81
N GLU A 92 -18.37 -2.67 -3.64
CA GLU A 92 -18.04 -1.81 -2.51
C GLU A 92 -18.40 -2.51 -1.20
N LYS A 93 -17.38 -2.80 -0.39
CA LYS A 93 -17.52 -3.47 0.90
C LYS A 93 -17.55 -2.45 2.04
N LYS A 94 -16.70 -1.42 1.97
CA LYS A 94 -16.60 -0.39 3.01
C LYS A 94 -15.96 0.89 2.48
N ILE A 95 -16.46 2.03 2.93
CA ILE A 95 -15.87 3.34 2.67
C ILE A 95 -15.18 3.81 3.96
N PHE A 96 -13.97 4.32 3.82
CA PHE A 96 -13.17 4.98 4.84
C PHE A 96 -13.13 6.45 4.45
N SER A 97 -13.33 7.33 5.40
CA SER A 97 -13.22 8.76 5.17
C SER A 97 -12.57 9.41 6.38
N GLU A 98 -11.68 10.36 6.12
CA GLU A 98 -10.94 11.06 7.16
C GLU A 98 -11.91 11.72 8.16
N GLY A 99 -11.77 11.39 9.44
CA GLY A 99 -12.44 12.12 10.53
C GLY A 99 -13.80 11.60 11.03
N VAL A 100 -14.13 10.31 10.85
CA VAL A 100 -15.31 9.68 11.49
C VAL A 100 -14.95 8.90 12.74
#